data_AF-A0A5C0SH07-F1
#
_entry.id   AF-A0A5C0SH07-F1
#
_cell.length_a   1.000
_cell.length_b   1.000
_cell.length_c   1.000
_cell.angle_alpha   90.00
_cell.angle_beta   90.00
_cell.angle_gamma   90.00
#
_symmetry.space_group_name_H-M   'P 1'
#
loop_
_entity.id
_entity.type
_entity.pdbx_description
1 polymer ?
#
loop_
_entity_poly.entity_id
_entity_poly.type
_entity_poly.pdbx_seq_one_letter_code
_entity_poly.pdbx_strand_id
1 'polypeptide(L)'
;MHFITYIDRLKKEYIEDNHVIDGEGFHFYKQIELVGITITNRIICLKKQYSYILLHTVSGIKIYLDDFDIVSILAYLIREQKETGKTIINSMYGLLKGEKNPFSFKIEDEIFTINGLPIIKSNLLINTKADVEISIKEFIIILNLILAKEKISSKKNAIENIICKYICLAEYYGINNEESKNILSESKFPVFKEMKENKNVIARAGDKKFVVDINTFIKHKEI
;
A
#
# COMPACT_ATOMS: atom_id res chain seq x y z
N MET A 1 -14.18 9.01 -12.75
CA MET A 1 -12.76 9.14 -13.14
C MET A 1 -11.88 8.65 -11.98
N HIS A 2 -10.81 7.92 -12.24
CA HIS A 2 -9.88 7.46 -11.19
C HIS A 2 -8.90 8.60 -10.80
N PHE A 3 -8.50 8.69 -9.53
CA PHE A 3 -7.72 9.82 -9.01
C PHE A 3 -6.34 9.99 -9.68
N ILE A 4 -5.69 8.90 -10.06
CA ILE A 4 -4.42 8.98 -10.80
C ILE A 4 -4.63 9.49 -12.22
N THR A 5 -5.70 9.08 -12.92
CA THR A 5 -6.03 9.62 -14.25
C THR A 5 -6.33 11.11 -14.17
N TYR A 6 -6.95 11.55 -13.07
CA TYR A 6 -7.12 12.97 -12.78
C TYR A 6 -5.77 13.68 -12.60
N ILE A 7 -4.85 13.12 -11.81
CA ILE A 7 -3.49 13.67 -11.65
C ILE A 7 -2.73 13.70 -13.00
N ASP A 8 -2.92 12.70 -13.86
CA ASP A 8 -2.30 12.65 -15.19
C ASP A 8 -2.80 13.79 -16.07
N ARG A 9 -4.10 14.08 -16.02
CA ARG A 9 -4.70 15.25 -16.68
C ARG A 9 -4.11 16.55 -16.14
N LEU A 10 -4.06 16.71 -14.81
CA LEU A 10 -3.47 17.90 -14.17
C LEU A 10 -2.00 18.10 -14.54
N LYS A 11 -1.22 17.01 -14.64
CA LYS A 11 0.19 17.07 -15.08
C LYS A 11 0.28 17.61 -16.50
N LYS A 12 -0.57 17.11 -17.40
CA LYS A 12 -0.59 17.51 -18.80
C LYS A 12 -0.96 18.99 -18.96
N GLU A 13 -2.04 19.43 -18.30
CA GLU A 13 -2.47 20.83 -18.29
C GLU A 13 -1.36 21.75 -17.79
N TYR A 14 -0.71 21.38 -16.67
CA TYR A 14 0.41 22.16 -16.14
C TYR A 14 1.60 22.28 -17.11
N ILE A 15 1.95 21.20 -17.81
CA ILE A 15 3.03 21.21 -18.81
C ILE A 15 2.70 22.15 -19.97
N GLU A 16 1.46 22.08 -20.46
CA GLU A 16 0.97 22.91 -21.57
C GLU A 16 0.95 24.39 -21.19
N ASP A 17 0.37 24.72 -20.02
CA ASP A 17 0.20 26.10 -19.54
C ASP A 17 1.53 26.80 -19.19
N ASN A 18 2.53 26.03 -18.76
CA ASN A 18 3.81 26.57 -18.28
C ASN A 18 4.98 26.29 -19.24
N HIS A 19 4.72 25.72 -20.42
CA HIS A 19 5.72 25.35 -21.42
C HIS A 19 6.89 24.53 -20.85
N VAL A 20 6.59 23.59 -19.96
CA VAL A 20 7.60 22.77 -19.27
C VAL A 20 8.17 21.71 -20.22
N ILE A 21 9.48 21.58 -20.26
CA ILE A 21 10.14 20.45 -20.94
C ILE A 21 9.97 19.20 -20.07
N ASP A 22 9.10 18.26 -20.47
CA ASP A 22 8.87 16.98 -19.77
C ASP A 22 10.07 16.04 -19.99
N GLY A 23 11.16 16.29 -19.26
CA GLY A 23 12.33 15.43 -19.18
C GLY A 23 12.39 14.64 -17.86
N GLU A 24 13.38 13.74 -17.72
CA GLU A 24 13.55 12.90 -16.53
C GLU A 24 13.66 13.67 -15.21
N GLY A 25 14.08 14.94 -15.27
CA GLY A 25 14.18 15.84 -14.12
C GLY A 25 12.86 16.46 -13.67
N PHE A 26 11.77 16.39 -14.45
CA PHE A 26 10.50 16.99 -14.08
C PHE A 26 9.74 16.12 -13.06
N HIS A 27 9.32 16.75 -11.96
CA HIS A 27 8.59 16.10 -10.88
C HIS A 27 7.28 16.85 -10.63
N PHE A 28 6.15 16.17 -10.84
CA PHE A 28 4.83 16.75 -10.58
C PHE A 28 4.28 16.25 -9.25
N TYR A 29 4.00 17.16 -8.33
CA TYR A 29 3.50 16.83 -7.00
C TYR A 29 2.07 17.35 -6.84
N LYS A 30 1.18 16.50 -6.31
CA LYS A 30 -0.16 16.91 -5.88
C LYS A 30 -0.44 16.44 -4.47
N GLN A 31 -0.93 17.36 -3.65
CA GLN A 31 -1.35 17.04 -2.29
C GLN A 31 -2.64 16.21 -2.33
N ILE A 32 -2.73 15.23 -1.44
CA ILE A 32 -3.94 14.46 -1.17
C ILE A 32 -4.45 14.90 0.20
N GLU A 33 -5.63 15.48 0.23
CA GLU A 33 -6.27 15.99 1.45
C GLU A 33 -7.36 15.04 1.90
N LEU A 34 -7.34 14.61 3.15
CA LEU A 34 -8.34 13.65 3.62
C LEU A 34 -9.63 14.36 4.05
N VAL A 35 -10.77 13.82 3.66
CA VAL A 35 -12.07 14.37 4.04
C VAL A 35 -12.48 13.76 5.39
N GLY A 36 -12.63 14.61 6.42
CA GLY A 36 -13.10 14.19 7.74
C GLY A 36 -12.08 13.36 8.56
N ILE A 37 -10.81 13.30 8.14
CA ILE A 37 -9.74 12.58 8.83
C ILE A 37 -8.56 13.51 9.06
N THR A 38 -8.13 13.62 10.32
CA THR A 38 -6.92 14.37 10.69
C THR A 38 -5.72 13.43 10.80
N ILE A 39 -4.62 13.85 10.17
CA ILE A 39 -3.29 13.23 10.23
C ILE A 39 -2.24 14.30 10.53
N THR A 40 -1.08 13.87 11.04
CA THR A 40 0.01 14.78 11.42
C THR A 40 0.82 15.20 10.21
N ASN A 41 1.11 14.22 9.33
CA ASN A 41 1.94 14.42 8.15
C ASN A 41 1.07 14.67 6.92
N ARG A 42 1.63 15.29 5.88
CA ARG A 42 0.92 15.49 4.61
C ARG A 42 1.04 14.25 3.73
N ILE A 43 0.07 14.02 2.86
CA ILE A 43 0.16 12.98 1.84
C ILE A 43 0.31 13.66 0.48
N ILE A 44 1.27 13.20 -0.30
CA ILE A 44 1.57 13.74 -1.63
C ILE A 44 1.64 12.61 -2.63
N CYS A 45 0.99 12.78 -3.77
CA CYS A 45 1.25 11.97 -4.96
C CYS A 45 2.34 12.64 -5.79
N LEU A 46 3.46 11.95 -5.97
CA LEU A 46 4.50 12.29 -6.96
C LEU A 46 4.20 11.55 -8.26
N LYS A 47 3.95 12.28 -9.33
CA LYS A 47 3.81 11.75 -10.69
C LYS A 47 5.09 11.97 -11.49
N LYS A 48 5.71 10.85 -11.90
CA LYS A 48 6.78 10.75 -12.92
C LYS A 48 6.26 9.89 -14.09
N GLN A 49 7.05 8.93 -14.57
CA GLN A 49 6.57 7.81 -15.38
C GLN A 49 5.51 6.99 -14.60
N TYR A 50 5.77 6.74 -13.32
CA TYR A 50 4.85 6.10 -12.38
C TYR A 50 4.38 7.07 -11.29
N SER A 51 3.27 6.74 -10.64
CA SER A 51 2.75 7.51 -9.50
C SER A 51 3.20 6.88 -8.19
N TYR A 52 3.73 7.71 -7.30
CA TYR A 52 4.22 7.34 -5.97
C TYR A 52 3.42 8.08 -4.92
N ILE A 53 2.88 7.35 -3.94
CA ILE A 53 2.23 7.94 -2.76
C ILE A 53 3.28 8.11 -1.68
N LEU A 54 3.45 9.35 -1.22
CA LEU A 54 4.48 9.74 -0.28
C LEU A 54 3.83 10.30 0.98
N LEU A 55 4.40 9.97 2.13
CA LEU A 55 4.20 10.76 3.34
C LEU A 55 5.22 11.91 3.33
N HIS A 56 4.77 13.13 3.53
CA HIS A 56 5.63 14.30 3.70
C HIS A 56 5.50 14.79 5.13
N THR A 57 6.56 14.54 5.89
CA THR A 57 6.61 14.76 7.32
C THR A 57 6.73 16.24 7.68
N VAL A 58 6.40 16.59 8.92
CA VAL A 58 6.55 17.96 9.44
C VAL A 58 8.02 18.43 9.39
N SER A 59 8.97 17.51 9.49
CA SER A 59 10.41 17.78 9.37
C SER A 59 10.91 17.91 7.92
N GLY A 60 10.02 17.83 6.92
CA GLY A 60 10.37 17.96 5.50
C GLY A 60 10.88 16.67 4.85
N ILE A 61 10.92 15.56 5.59
CA ILE A 61 11.30 14.24 5.05
C ILE A 61 10.15 13.67 4.24
N LYS A 62 10.44 13.19 3.02
CA LYS A 62 9.49 12.48 2.15
C LYS A 62 9.74 10.98 2.25
N ILE A 63 8.74 10.23 2.66
CA ILE A 63 8.81 8.79 2.87
C ILE A 63 7.97 8.09 1.80
N TYR A 64 8.61 7.18 1.08
CA TYR A 64 7.95 6.22 0.21
C TYR A 64 8.00 4.85 0.88
N LEU A 65 6.85 4.19 1.01
CA LEU A 65 6.78 2.81 1.48
C LEU A 65 6.72 1.88 0.27
N ASP A 66 7.80 1.14 0.05
CA ASP A 66 7.81 0.05 -0.92
C ASP A 66 7.15 -1.22 -0.34
N ASP A 67 6.97 -2.24 -1.18
CA ASP A 67 6.39 -3.52 -0.76
C ASP A 67 7.14 -4.16 0.43
N PHE A 68 8.46 -3.99 0.51
CA PHE A 68 9.26 -4.52 1.61
C PHE A 68 8.97 -3.76 2.90
N ASP A 69 8.84 -2.44 2.84
CA ASP A 69 8.49 -1.61 4.00
C ASP A 69 7.11 -1.97 4.53
N ILE A 70 6.12 -2.10 3.63
CA ILE A 70 4.74 -2.47 3.99
C ILE A 70 4.71 -3.84 4.68
N VAL A 71 5.34 -4.85 4.07
CA VAL A 71 5.40 -6.20 4.66
C VAL A 71 6.15 -6.17 5.99
N SER A 72 7.20 -5.36 6.14
CA SER A 72 8.00 -5.30 7.36
C SER A 72 7.18 -4.73 8.51
N ILE A 73 6.41 -3.67 8.22
CA ILE A 73 5.48 -3.06 9.17
C ILE A 73 4.38 -4.06 9.54
N LEU A 74 3.77 -4.74 8.57
CA LEU A 74 2.73 -5.73 8.84
C LEU A 74 3.25 -6.90 9.68
N ALA A 75 4.42 -7.45 9.35
CA ALA A 75 5.04 -8.54 10.11
C ALA A 75 5.34 -8.12 11.56
N TYR A 76 5.86 -6.90 11.76
CA TYR A 76 6.05 -6.33 13.09
C TYR A 76 4.72 -6.21 13.84
N LEU A 77 3.66 -5.70 13.20
CA LEU A 77 2.36 -5.53 13.83
C LEU A 77 1.73 -6.87 14.25
N ILE A 78 1.84 -7.90 13.43
CA ILE A 78 1.33 -9.24 13.78
C ILE A 78 2.11 -9.81 14.97
N ARG A 79 3.43 -9.64 15.01
CA ARG A 79 4.30 -10.22 16.04
C ARG A 79 4.21 -9.49 17.38
N GLU A 80 4.35 -8.16 17.34
CA GLU A 80 4.53 -7.31 18.52
C GLU A 80 3.24 -6.61 18.96
N GLN A 81 2.30 -6.37 18.03
CA GLN A 81 1.06 -5.62 18.26
C GLN A 81 -0.17 -6.47 17.94
N LYS A 82 -0.19 -7.71 18.46
CA LYS A 82 -1.07 -8.83 18.06
C LYS A 82 -2.51 -8.44 17.73
N GLU A 83 -3.20 -7.70 18.60
CA GLU A 83 -4.59 -7.29 18.36
C GLU A 83 -4.74 -6.35 17.16
N THR A 84 -3.83 -5.37 17.03
CA THR A 84 -3.81 -4.45 15.88
C THR A 84 -3.43 -5.19 14.61
N GLY A 85 -2.39 -6.04 14.65
CA GLY A 85 -1.97 -6.87 13.53
C GLY A 85 -3.09 -7.80 13.04
N LYS A 86 -3.75 -8.51 13.96
CA LYS A 86 -4.91 -9.37 13.67
C LYS A 86 -6.06 -8.59 13.06
N THR A 87 -6.38 -7.40 13.58
CA THR A 87 -7.43 -6.53 13.03
C THR A 87 -7.13 -6.13 11.58
N ILE A 88 -5.89 -5.76 11.28
CA ILE A 88 -5.47 -5.37 9.93
C ILE A 88 -5.54 -6.55 8.97
N ILE A 89 -4.99 -7.70 9.35
CA ILE A 89 -5.02 -8.92 8.53
C ILE A 89 -6.46 -9.38 8.27
N ASN A 90 -7.32 -9.39 9.29
CA ASN A 90 -8.74 -9.70 9.12
C ASN A 90 -9.43 -8.72 8.18
N SER A 91 -9.12 -7.43 8.27
CA SER A 91 -9.66 -6.42 7.36
C SER A 91 -9.17 -6.62 5.92
N MET A 92 -7.93 -7.07 5.73
CA MET A 92 -7.40 -7.44 4.43
C MET A 92 -8.12 -8.67 3.85
N TYR A 93 -8.44 -9.67 4.67
CA TYR A 93 -9.32 -10.78 4.28
C TYR A 93 -10.73 -10.30 3.93
N GLY A 94 -11.30 -9.39 4.72
CA GLY A 94 -12.60 -8.78 4.45
C GLY A 94 -12.63 -8.12 3.07
N LEU A 95 -11.57 -7.40 2.69
CA LEU A 95 -11.43 -6.83 1.35
C LEU A 95 -11.45 -7.89 0.24
N LEU A 96 -10.76 -9.03 0.44
CA LEU A 96 -10.81 -10.14 -0.51
C LEU A 96 -12.22 -10.76 -0.64
N LYS A 97 -13.01 -10.71 0.44
CA LYS A 97 -14.42 -11.14 0.48
C LYS A 97 -15.39 -10.07 -0.02
N GLY A 98 -14.90 -8.91 -0.44
CA GLY A 98 -15.72 -7.83 -0.98
C GLY A 98 -16.30 -6.87 0.06
N GLU A 99 -15.84 -6.91 1.31
CA GLU A 99 -16.18 -5.89 2.30
C GLU A 99 -15.73 -4.51 1.84
N LYS A 100 -16.54 -3.49 2.17
CA LYS A 100 -16.32 -2.11 1.72
C LYS A 100 -16.21 -1.20 2.92
N ASN A 101 -15.04 -0.60 3.10
CA ASN A 101 -14.86 0.52 4.02
C ASN A 101 -14.50 1.76 3.18
N PRO A 102 -15.50 2.57 2.80
CA PRO A 102 -15.26 3.76 2.00
C PRO A 102 -14.54 4.83 2.84
N PHE A 103 -13.56 5.50 2.25
CA PHE A 103 -13.09 6.80 2.74
C PHE A 103 -12.84 7.73 1.56
N SER A 104 -12.89 9.02 1.84
CA SER A 104 -12.82 10.06 0.81
C SER A 104 -11.62 10.97 1.03
N PHE A 105 -11.09 11.47 -0.08
CA PHE A 105 -10.00 12.43 -0.12
C PHE A 105 -10.21 13.40 -1.29
N LYS A 106 -9.59 14.56 -1.21
CA LYS A 106 -9.64 15.64 -2.18
C LYS A 106 -8.27 15.78 -2.85
N ILE A 107 -8.27 16.05 -4.14
CA ILE A 107 -7.10 16.54 -4.88
C ILE A 107 -7.56 17.79 -5.61
N GLU A 108 -7.00 18.95 -5.26
CA GLU A 108 -7.50 20.26 -5.69
C GLU A 108 -8.98 20.39 -5.38
N ASP A 109 -9.87 20.45 -6.38
CA ASP A 109 -11.31 20.65 -6.20
C ASP A 109 -12.15 19.39 -6.36
N GLU A 110 -11.53 18.26 -6.70
CA GLU A 110 -12.22 16.99 -6.91
C GLU A 110 -12.14 16.08 -5.68
N ILE A 111 -13.28 15.48 -5.32
CA ILE A 111 -13.39 14.50 -4.23
C ILE A 111 -13.44 13.09 -4.83
N PHE A 112 -12.59 12.22 -4.31
CA PHE A 112 -12.51 10.81 -4.65
C PHE A 112 -12.92 9.97 -3.45
N THR A 113 -13.65 8.89 -3.70
CA THR A 113 -14.02 7.91 -2.68
C THR A 113 -13.51 6.53 -3.10
N ILE A 114 -12.79 5.87 -2.20
CA ILE A 114 -12.24 4.53 -2.44
C ILE A 114 -12.62 3.60 -1.29
N ASN A 115 -12.80 2.32 -1.60
CA ASN A 115 -12.94 1.27 -0.59
C ASN A 115 -11.56 0.72 -0.24
N GLY A 116 -11.28 0.58 1.05
CA GLY A 116 -10.04 0.01 1.56
C GLY A 116 -10.23 -0.57 2.95
N LEU A 117 -9.12 -0.64 3.69
CA LEU A 117 -9.10 -1.03 5.09
C LEU A 117 -9.78 0.03 5.96
N PRO A 118 -10.47 -0.37 7.03
CA PRO A 118 -11.06 0.55 7.98
C PRO A 118 -9.95 1.35 8.68
N ILE A 119 -10.20 2.64 8.90
CA ILE A 119 -9.26 3.51 9.60
C ILE A 119 -9.26 3.16 11.08
N ILE A 120 -8.17 2.58 11.57
CA ILE A 120 -8.02 2.20 12.97
C ILE A 120 -7.74 3.46 13.81
N LYS A 121 -8.59 3.68 14.83
CA LYS A 121 -8.38 4.71 15.84
C LYS A 121 -7.47 4.15 16.94
N SER A 122 -6.16 4.26 16.73
CA SER A 122 -5.14 3.88 17.69
C SER A 122 -4.03 4.94 17.73
N ASN A 123 -3.45 5.14 18.91
CA ASN A 123 -2.30 6.03 19.11
C ASN A 123 -0.96 5.34 18.83
N LEU A 124 -0.98 4.12 18.30
CA LEU A 124 0.22 3.37 17.95
C LEU A 124 1.03 4.14 16.90
N LEU A 125 2.30 4.35 17.22
CA LEU A 125 3.32 4.88 16.33
C LEU A 125 4.21 3.75 15.82
N ILE A 126 4.70 3.90 14.59
CA ILE A 126 5.51 2.93 13.88
C ILE A 126 6.76 3.63 13.40
N ASN A 127 7.93 3.12 13.78
CA ASN A 127 9.20 3.59 13.27
C ASN A 127 9.43 3.06 11.85
N THR A 128 9.61 3.97 10.90
CA THR A 128 9.98 3.65 9.53
C THR A 128 11.50 3.44 9.42
N LYS A 129 11.96 2.82 8.32
CA LYS A 129 13.41 2.68 8.03
C LYS A 129 14.17 4.01 7.93
N ALA A 130 13.46 5.11 7.74
CA ALA A 130 14.02 6.45 7.64
C ALA A 130 14.16 7.13 9.02
N ASP A 131 13.97 6.37 10.11
CA ASP A 131 13.97 6.86 11.49
C ASP A 131 12.93 7.96 11.72
N VAL A 132 11.75 7.75 11.11
CA VAL A 132 10.59 8.62 11.28
C VAL A 132 9.43 7.81 11.83
N GLU A 133 8.79 8.33 12.86
CA GLU A 133 7.54 7.82 13.41
C GLU A 133 6.35 8.23 12.55
N ILE A 134 5.53 7.24 12.20
CA ILE A 134 4.23 7.45 11.55
C ILE A 134 3.14 6.80 12.39
N SER A 135 1.96 7.40 12.43
CA SER A 135 0.82 6.76 13.11
C SER A 135 0.32 5.57 12.30
N ILE A 136 -0.24 4.57 12.99
CA ILE A 136 -0.91 3.44 12.32
C ILE A 136 -2.02 3.91 11.38
N LYS A 137 -2.69 5.02 11.75
CA LYS A 137 -3.70 5.68 10.92
C LYS A 137 -3.12 6.10 9.56
N GLU A 138 -1.99 6.80 9.57
CA GLU A 138 -1.29 7.24 8.36
C GLU A 138 -0.81 6.06 7.51
N PHE A 139 -0.29 5.01 8.15
CA PHE A 139 0.10 3.79 7.46
C PHE A 139 -1.09 3.16 6.71
N ILE A 140 -2.25 3.01 7.36
CA ILE A 140 -3.46 2.45 6.74
C ILE A 140 -3.93 3.31 5.57
N ILE A 141 -3.89 4.64 5.71
CA ILE A 141 -4.28 5.56 4.62
C ILE A 141 -3.36 5.40 3.42
N ILE A 142 -2.03 5.33 3.64
CA ILE A 142 -1.07 5.09 2.57
C ILE A 142 -1.34 3.74 1.89
N LEU A 143 -1.52 2.69 2.68
CA LEU A 143 -1.81 1.35 2.16
C LEU A 143 -3.08 1.37 1.30
N ASN A 144 -4.15 2.03 1.75
CA ASN A 144 -5.36 2.17 0.97
C ASN A 144 -5.17 2.92 -0.35
N LEU A 145 -4.39 4.01 -0.34
CA LEU A 145 -4.08 4.78 -1.56
C LEU A 145 -3.21 3.96 -2.53
N ILE A 146 -2.28 3.15 -2.01
CA ILE A 146 -1.47 2.21 -2.80
C ILE A 146 -2.36 1.15 -3.44
N LEU A 147 -3.24 0.50 -2.67
CA LEU A 147 -4.18 -0.49 -3.20
C LEU A 147 -5.13 0.12 -4.24
N ALA A 148 -5.62 1.34 -4.00
CA ALA A 148 -6.49 2.01 -4.96
C ALA A 148 -5.74 2.35 -6.27
N LYS A 149 -4.48 2.80 -6.19
CA LYS A 149 -3.65 3.06 -7.38
C LYS A 149 -3.59 1.86 -8.32
N GLU A 150 -3.56 0.64 -7.78
CA GLU A 150 -3.45 -0.59 -8.54
C GLU A 150 -4.72 -0.96 -9.32
N LYS A 151 -5.87 -0.32 -9.04
CA LYS A 151 -7.12 -0.48 -9.83
C LYS A 151 -6.98 -0.08 -11.29
N ILE A 152 -6.00 0.74 -11.61
CA ILE A 152 -5.74 1.18 -12.99
C ILE A 152 -5.03 0.10 -13.80
N SER A 153 -4.39 -0.86 -13.12
CA SER A 153 -3.72 -1.94 -13.81
C SER A 153 -4.72 -2.72 -14.65
N SER A 154 -4.40 -2.96 -15.93
CA SER A 154 -5.18 -3.85 -16.80
C SER A 154 -5.12 -5.32 -16.39
N LYS A 155 -4.35 -5.64 -15.35
CA LYS A 155 -4.18 -6.99 -14.84
C LYS A 155 -5.40 -7.38 -14.00
N LYS A 156 -6.05 -8.47 -14.40
CA LYS A 156 -7.13 -9.10 -13.63
C LYS A 156 -6.64 -9.38 -12.21
N ASN A 157 -7.47 -9.08 -11.21
CA ASN A 157 -7.21 -9.36 -9.80
C ASN A 157 -5.94 -8.69 -9.21
N ALA A 158 -5.55 -7.51 -9.71
CA ALA A 158 -4.30 -6.86 -9.28
C ALA A 158 -4.27 -6.55 -7.78
N ILE A 159 -5.38 -6.05 -7.23
CA ILE A 159 -5.48 -5.70 -5.81
C ILE A 159 -5.41 -6.96 -4.96
N GLU A 160 -6.18 -7.97 -5.34
CA GLU A 160 -6.33 -9.20 -4.59
C GLU A 160 -4.99 -9.93 -4.50
N ASN A 161 -4.23 -9.99 -5.60
CA ASN A 161 -2.89 -10.54 -5.60
C ASN A 161 -1.93 -9.78 -4.67
N ILE A 162 -2.02 -8.45 -4.61
CA ILE A 162 -1.19 -7.62 -3.70
C ILE A 162 -1.59 -7.86 -2.24
N ILE A 163 -2.88 -7.93 -1.95
CA ILE A 163 -3.39 -8.24 -0.61
C ILE A 163 -2.93 -9.63 -0.18
N CYS A 164 -3.12 -10.67 -1.01
CA CYS A 164 -2.65 -12.02 -0.70
C CYS A 164 -1.13 -12.05 -0.49
N LYS A 165 -0.36 -11.36 -1.33
CA LYS A 165 1.09 -11.23 -1.17
C LYS A 165 1.45 -10.65 0.19
N TYR A 166 0.84 -9.52 0.56
CA TYR A 166 1.12 -8.85 1.82
C TYR A 166 0.73 -9.71 3.02
N ILE A 167 -0.43 -10.37 2.99
CA ILE A 167 -0.85 -11.29 4.05
C ILE A 167 0.15 -12.45 4.18
N CYS A 168 0.41 -13.19 3.10
CA CYS A 168 1.28 -14.37 3.15
C CYS A 168 2.68 -14.02 3.66
N LEU A 169 3.27 -12.94 3.14
CA LEU A 169 4.61 -12.52 3.56
C LEU A 169 4.62 -12.03 5.01
N ALA A 170 3.61 -11.26 5.43
CA ALA A 170 3.55 -10.75 6.80
C ALA A 170 3.35 -11.86 7.82
N GLU A 171 2.48 -12.84 7.54
CA GLU A 171 2.27 -13.99 8.43
C GLU A 171 3.48 -14.93 8.45
N TYR A 172 4.10 -15.19 7.30
CA TYR A 172 5.31 -16.01 7.22
C TYR A 172 6.46 -15.37 8.00
N TYR A 173 6.77 -14.10 7.77
CA TYR A 173 7.88 -13.42 8.44
C TYR A 173 7.58 -12.95 9.86
N GLY A 174 6.31 -12.68 10.18
CA GLY A 174 5.89 -12.21 11.49
C GLY A 174 5.76 -13.34 12.51
N ILE A 175 5.18 -14.48 12.11
CA ILE A 175 4.79 -15.56 13.03
C ILE A 175 5.09 -16.97 12.51
N ASN A 176 5.89 -17.11 11.45
CA ASN A 176 6.24 -18.41 10.85
C ASN A 176 5.01 -19.26 10.50
N ASN A 177 3.96 -18.63 9.93
CA ASN A 177 2.76 -19.35 9.55
C ASN A 177 3.05 -20.35 8.40
N GLU A 178 2.90 -21.64 8.67
CA GLU A 178 3.23 -22.72 7.73
C GLU A 178 2.31 -22.76 6.49
N GLU A 179 1.05 -22.37 6.63
CA GLU A 179 0.13 -22.32 5.50
C GLU A 179 0.53 -21.22 4.50
N SER A 180 0.84 -20.02 5.02
CA SER A 180 1.35 -18.91 4.21
C SER A 180 2.69 -19.23 3.57
N LYS A 181 3.55 -19.98 4.26
CA LYS A 181 4.79 -20.55 3.69
C LYS A 181 4.52 -21.54 2.57
N ASN A 182 3.51 -22.41 2.68
CA ASN A 182 3.14 -23.34 1.62
C ASN A 182 2.67 -22.59 0.37
N ILE A 183 1.78 -21.60 0.54
CA ILE A 183 1.28 -20.76 -0.57
C ILE A 183 2.43 -20.00 -1.25
N LEU A 184 3.36 -19.45 -0.46
CA LEU A 184 4.55 -18.78 -0.99
C LEU A 184 5.43 -19.75 -1.79
N SER A 185 5.62 -20.97 -1.29
CA SER A 185 6.40 -22.02 -1.97
C SER A 185 5.79 -22.43 -3.30
N GLU A 186 4.48 -22.67 -3.34
CA GLU A 186 3.72 -22.98 -4.56
C GLU A 186 3.84 -21.86 -5.60
N SER A 187 3.86 -20.61 -5.12
CA SER A 187 4.08 -19.41 -5.94
C SER A 187 5.54 -19.19 -6.34
N LYS A 188 6.44 -20.15 -6.07
CA LYS A 188 7.89 -20.09 -6.32
C LYS A 188 8.59 -18.91 -5.65
N PHE A 189 8.03 -18.43 -4.53
CA PHE A 189 8.67 -17.44 -3.67
C PHE A 189 9.72 -18.13 -2.78
N PRO A 190 10.90 -17.52 -2.56
CA PRO A 190 11.96 -18.15 -1.77
C PRO A 190 11.67 -18.16 -0.25
N VAL A 191 11.09 -19.24 0.27
CA VAL A 191 10.60 -19.39 1.67
C VAL A 191 11.62 -19.94 2.69
N PHE A 192 12.92 -19.74 2.47
CA PHE A 192 13.96 -20.25 3.38
C PHE A 192 14.97 -19.18 3.80
N LYS A 193 14.75 -17.95 3.35
CA LYS A 193 15.65 -16.82 3.55
C LYS A 193 15.02 -15.83 4.50
N GLU A 194 15.86 -15.17 5.31
CA GLU A 194 15.40 -14.06 6.12
C GLU A 194 14.78 -12.96 5.26
N MET A 195 13.86 -12.19 5.85
CA MET A 195 13.14 -11.15 5.13
C MET A 195 14.09 -10.15 4.44
N LYS A 196 15.19 -9.77 5.10
CA LYS A 196 16.21 -8.86 4.57
C LYS A 196 16.90 -9.41 3.33
N GLU A 197 17.20 -10.70 3.31
CA GLU A 197 17.81 -11.37 2.15
C GLU A 197 16.86 -11.42 0.95
N ASN A 198 15.56 -11.42 1.20
CA ASN A 198 14.52 -11.39 0.18
C ASN A 198 14.04 -9.98 -0.19
N LYS A 199 14.66 -8.91 0.35
CA LYS A 199 14.24 -7.52 0.10
C LYS A 199 13.99 -7.23 -1.38
N ASN A 200 14.94 -7.60 -2.24
CA ASN A 200 14.83 -7.35 -3.68
C ASN A 200 13.71 -8.16 -4.34
N VAL A 201 13.39 -9.35 -3.84
CA VAL A 201 12.29 -10.18 -4.35
C VAL A 201 10.95 -9.62 -3.89
N ILE A 202 10.86 -9.16 -2.65
CA ILE A 202 9.67 -8.52 -2.08
C ILE A 202 9.39 -7.19 -2.81
N ALA A 203 10.42 -6.39 -3.06
CA ALA A 203 10.32 -5.06 -3.69
C ALA A 203 10.16 -5.10 -5.23
N ARG A 204 10.38 -6.25 -5.89
CA ARG A 204 10.26 -6.36 -7.36
C ARG A 204 8.82 -6.15 -7.82
N ALA A 205 8.53 -4.94 -8.30
CA ALA A 205 7.45 -4.65 -9.22
C ALA A 205 7.89 -5.08 -10.63
N GLY A 206 7.44 -6.23 -11.14
CA GLY A 206 7.81 -6.61 -12.52
C GLY A 206 7.54 -8.05 -12.92
N ASP A 207 8.49 -8.95 -12.65
CA ASP A 207 8.63 -10.15 -13.51
C ASP A 207 8.27 -11.49 -12.86
N LYS A 208 8.06 -11.51 -11.55
CA LYS A 208 7.47 -12.65 -10.83
C LYS A 208 6.36 -12.12 -9.94
N LYS A 209 5.22 -11.78 -10.53
CA LYS A 209 4.05 -11.40 -9.73
C LYS A 209 3.63 -12.63 -8.93
N PHE A 210 3.50 -12.44 -7.62
CA PHE A 210 2.79 -13.39 -6.77
C PHE A 210 1.35 -13.45 -7.31
N VAL A 211 0.97 -14.61 -7.84
CA VAL A 211 -0.36 -14.84 -8.41
C VAL A 211 -0.93 -16.04 -7.68
N VAL A 212 -2.07 -15.82 -7.06
CA VAL A 212 -2.76 -16.86 -6.29
C VAL A 212 -4.21 -16.91 -6.74
N ASP A 213 -4.76 -18.13 -6.80
CA ASP A 213 -6.20 -18.30 -6.91
C ASP A 213 -6.86 -17.83 -5.61
N ILE A 214 -7.58 -16.72 -5.69
CA ILE A 214 -8.20 -16.06 -4.54
C ILE A 214 -9.22 -16.97 -3.85
N ASN A 215 -9.98 -17.76 -4.62
CA ASN A 215 -10.98 -18.65 -4.03
C ASN A 215 -10.30 -19.76 -3.24
N THR A 216 -9.18 -20.27 -3.76
CA THR A 216 -8.35 -21.23 -3.05
C THR A 216 -7.73 -20.58 -1.80
N PHE A 217 -7.20 -19.36 -1.91
CA PHE A 217 -6.60 -18.63 -0.79
C PHE A 217 -7.58 -18.39 0.36
N ILE A 218 -8.80 -17.94 0.04
CA ILE A 218 -9.83 -17.69 1.05
C ILE A 218 -10.24 -19.00 1.73
N LYS A 219 -10.42 -20.09 0.96
CA LYS A 219 -10.83 -21.39 1.52
C LYS A 219 -9.82 -21.99 2.49
N HIS A 220 -8.52 -21.82 2.25
CA HIS A 220 -7.49 -22.37 3.15
C HIS A 220 -7.49 -21.68 4.53
N LYS A 221 -8.01 -20.44 4.60
CA LYS A 221 -8.05 -19.59 5.79
C LYS A 221 -9.38 -19.62 6.54
N GLU A 222 -10.35 -20.41 6.07
CA GLU A 222 -11.66 -20.60 6.72
C GLU A 222 -11.73 -21.86 7.62
N ILE A 223 -10.57 -22.47 7.95
CA ILE A 223 -10.45 -23.64 8.83
C ILE A 223 -9.76 -23.27 10.14
#